data_AF-A0A554KH63-F1
#
_entry.id   AF-A0A554KH63-F1
#
_cell.length_a   1.000
_cell.length_b   1.000
_cell.length_c   1.000
_cell.angle_alpha   90.00
_cell.angle_beta   90.00
_cell.angle_gamma   90.00
#
_symmetry.space_group_name_H-M   'P 1'
#
loop_
_entity.id
_entity.type
_entity.pdbx_description
1 polymer ?
#
loop_
_entity_poly.entity_id
_entity_poly.type
_entity_poly.pdbx_seq_one_letter_code
_entity_poly.pdbx_strand_id
1 'polypeptide(L)' 'MLSDEQITKYQTLYKNRFGKDISQEEAYEHGAKLIRFVELIYKPMTETEYQQLQERRRETGDL' A
#
# COMPACT_ATOMS: atom_id res chain seq x y z
N MET A 1 -1.37 -8.54 -12.89
CA MET A 1 -2.40 -7.64 -13.46
C MET A 1 -3.51 -7.54 -12.43
N LEU A 2 -4.10 -6.37 -12.20
CA LEU A 2 -5.22 -6.21 -11.24
C LEU A 2 -6.45 -6.98 -11.71
N SER A 3 -7.16 -7.65 -10.79
CA SER A 3 -8.47 -8.23 -11.09
C SER A 3 -9.57 -7.16 -11.09
N ASP A 4 -10.69 -7.44 -11.75
CA ASP A 4 -11.85 -6.53 -11.76
C ASP A 4 -12.36 -6.19 -10.36
N GLU A 5 -12.31 -7.15 -9.43
CA GLU A 5 -12.63 -6.93 -8.01
C GLU A 5 -11.68 -5.91 -7.37
N GLN A 6 -10.37 -6.03 -7.65
CA GLN A 6 -9.37 -5.09 -7.12
C GLN A 6 -9.53 -3.70 -7.72
N ILE A 7 -9.88 -3.59 -9.01
CA ILE A 7 -10.16 -2.31 -9.68
C ILE A 7 -11.38 -1.64 -9.03
N THR A 8 -12.45 -2.40 -8.82
CA THR A 8 -13.69 -1.91 -8.15
C THR A 8 -13.40 -1.44 -6.72
N LYS A 9 -12.58 -2.20 -5.99
CA LYS A 9 -12.15 -1.83 -4.63
C LYS A 9 -11.33 -0.53 -4.65
N TYR A 10 -10.46 -0.36 -5.64
CA TYR A 10 -9.68 0.87 -5.80
C TYR A 10 -10.59 2.08 -6.06
N GLN A 11 -11.58 1.97 -6.96
CA GLN A 11 -12.57 3.02 -7.21
C GLN A 11 -13.30 3.43 -5.93
N THR A 12 -13.74 2.43 -5.15
CA THR A 12 -14.42 2.66 -3.86
C THR A 12 -13.52 3.42 -2.88
N LEU A 13 -12.25 3.03 -2.75
CA LEU A 13 -11.29 3.70 -1.88
C LEU A 13 -11.02 5.14 -2.34
N TYR A 14 -10.85 5.36 -3.64
CA TYR A 14 -10.62 6.68 -4.21
C TYR A 14 -11.81 7.61 -3.96
N LYS A 15 -13.04 7.13 -4.17
CA LYS A 15 -14.26 7.87 -3.87
C LYS A 15 -14.38 8.21 -2.39
N ASN A 16 -14.17 7.24 -1.50
CA ASN A 16 -14.27 7.47 -0.05
C ASN A 16 -13.24 8.49 0.44
N ARG A 17 -12.04 8.51 -0.15
CA ARG A 17 -10.96 9.41 0.25
C ARG A 17 -11.09 10.81 -0.34
N PHE A 18 -11.49 10.92 -1.61
CA PHE A 18 -11.43 12.18 -2.37
C PHE A 18 -12.79 12.70 -2.82
N GLY A 19 -13.88 11.96 -2.60
CA GLY A 19 -15.23 12.34 -3.01
C GLY A 19 -15.44 12.33 -4.53
N LYS A 20 -14.57 11.65 -5.28
CA LYS A 20 -14.58 11.63 -6.75
C LYS A 20 -14.72 10.21 -7.29
N ASP A 21 -15.62 10.04 -8.24
CA ASP A 21 -15.69 8.83 -9.05
C ASP A 21 -14.61 8.88 -10.15
N ILE A 22 -14.03 7.72 -10.46
CA ILE A 22 -13.05 7.53 -11.54
C ILE A 22 -13.49 6.36 -12.41
N SER A 23 -13.11 6.37 -13.68
CA SER A 23 -13.40 5.27 -14.60
C SER A 23 -12.66 3.99 -14.20
N GLN A 24 -13.08 2.86 -14.78
CA GLN A 24 -12.40 1.57 -14.59
C GLN A 24 -10.96 1.62 -15.13
N GLU A 25 -10.75 2.31 -16.26
CA GLU A 25 -9.43 2.48 -16.88
C GLU A 25 -8.50 3.32 -16.01
N GLU A 26 -8.97 4.47 -15.49
CA GLU A 26 -8.19 5.29 -14.55
C GLU A 26 -7.86 4.52 -13.27
N ALA A 27 -8.82 3.77 -12.73
CA ALA A 27 -8.60 2.96 -11.53
C ALA A 27 -7.55 1.85 -11.77
N TYR A 28 -7.59 1.22 -12.94
CA TYR A 28 -6.59 0.25 -13.35
C TYR A 28 -5.21 0.90 -13.46
N GLU A 29 -5.10 2.03 -14.16
CA GLU A 29 -3.82 2.73 -14.36
C GLU A 29 -3.22 3.19 -13.03
N HIS A 30 -4.02 3.83 -12.18
CA HIS A 30 -3.59 4.28 -10.86
C HIS A 30 -3.18 3.11 -9.96
N GLY A 31 -3.98 2.05 -9.90
CA GLY A 31 -3.68 0.87 -9.11
C GLY A 31 -2.40 0.17 -9.57
N ALA A 32 -2.20 0.06 -10.89
CA ALA A 32 -1.00 -0.54 -11.47
C ALA A 32 0.26 0.28 -11.15
N LYS A 33 0.18 1.62 -11.28
CA LYS A 33 1.27 2.53 -10.89
C LYS A 33 1.59 2.43 -9.39
N LEU A 34 0.58 2.31 -8.54
CA LEU A 34 0.76 2.16 -7.10
C LEU A 34 1.49 0.85 -6.76
N ILE A 35 1.05 -0.28 -7.31
CA ILE A 35 1.72 -1.58 -7.11
C ILE A 35 3.17 -1.47 -7.57
N ARG A 36 3.40 -0.94 -8.77
CA ARG A 36 4.75 -0.79 -9.31
C ARG A 36 5.63 0.08 -8.42
N PHE A 37 5.08 1.18 -7.90
CA PHE A 37 5.81 2.04 -6.97
C PHE A 37 6.21 1.27 -5.71
N VAL A 38 5.27 0.58 -5.07
CA VAL A 38 5.54 -0.22 -3.86
C VAL A 38 6.57 -1.30 -4.13
N GLU A 39 6.48 -2.02 -5.25
CA GLU A 39 7.50 -3.03 -5.65
C GLU A 39 8.91 -2.44 -5.72
N LEU A 40 9.05 -1.21 -6.23
CA LEU A 40 10.35 -0.56 -6.38
C LEU A 40 10.93 -0.03 -5.07
N ILE A 41 10.08 0.40 -4.14
CA ILE A 41 10.53 0.99 -2.87
C ILE A 41 10.52 0.02 -1.70
N TYR A 42 9.83 -1.12 -1.82
CA TYR A 42 9.71 -2.09 -0.74
C TYR A 42 11.04 -2.79 -0.51
N LYS A 43 11.70 -2.42 0.60
CA LYS A 43 12.88 -3.11 1.10
C LYS A 43 12.46 -4.08 2.20
N PRO A 44 12.51 -5.40 1.98
CA PRO A 44 12.22 -6.34 3.06
C PRO A 44 13.26 -6.18 4.18
N MET A 45 12.76 -6.24 5.41
CA MET A 45 13.59 -6.21 6.61
C MET A 45 14.20 -7.61 6.84
N THR A 46 15.48 -7.66 7.14
CA THR A 46 16.13 -8.90 7.60
C THR A 46 15.66 -9.26 9.01
N GLU A 47 15.80 -10.53 9.40
CA GLU A 47 15.46 -10.98 10.76
C GLU A 47 16.24 -10.16 11.82
N THR A 48 17.52 -9.87 11.56
CA THR A 48 18.34 -9.06 12.46
C THR A 48 17.81 -7.63 12.61
N GLU A 49 17.47 -6.96 11.50
CA GLU A 49 16.88 -5.61 11.53
C GLU A 49 15.53 -5.63 12.28
N TYR A 50 14.76 -6.72 12.14
CA TYR A 50 13.51 -6.91 12.88
C TYR A 50 13.75 -7.05 14.39
N GLN A 51 14.69 -7.89 14.82
CA GLN A 51 15.02 -8.02 16.25
C GLN A 51 15.48 -6.70 16.86
N GLN A 52 16.32 -5.93 16.15
CA GLN A 52 16.74 -4.58 16.59
C GLN A 52 15.57 -3.61 16.71
N LEU A 53 14.58 -3.68 15.81
CA LEU A 53 13.36 -2.88 15.91
C LEU A 53 12.56 -3.26 17.15
N GLN A 54 12.43 -4.55 17.45
CA GLN A 54 11.68 -5.05 18.61
C GLN A 54 12.36 -4.68 19.93
N GLU A 55 13.69 -4.69 20.00
CA GLU A 55 14.45 -4.19 21.15
C GLU A 55 14.15 -2.70 21.39
N ARG A 56 14.28 -1.87 20.35
CA ARG A 56 13.98 -0.43 20.44
C ARG A 56 12.56 -0.15 20.95
N ARG A 57 11.56 -0.88 20.44
CA ARG A 57 10.15 -0.71 20.86
C ARG A 57 9.94 -0.98 22.34
N ARG A 58 10.63 -1.97 22.90
CA ARG A 58 10.60 -2.26 24.35
C ARG A 58 11.24 -1.15 25.16
N GLU A 59 12.31 -0.56 24.65
CA GLU A 59 13.05 0.53 25.32
C GLU A 59 12.28 1.85 25.30
N THR A 60 11.63 2.19 24.18
CA THR A 60 10.95 3.47 24.02
C THR A 60 9.48 3.44 24.41
N GLY A 61 8.90 2.24 24.65
CA GLY A 61 7.49 2.02 24.92
C GLY A 61 6.63 2.46 23.75
N ASP A 62 6.40 1.57 22.78
CA ASP A 62 5.54 1.73 21.58
C ASP A 62 4.74 3.06 21.56
N LEU A 63 5.35 4.11 20.98
CA LEU A 63 4.69 5.37 20.66
C LEU A 63 3.74 5.21 19.48
#